data_AF-A0A8C5PPQ1-F1
#
_entry.id   AF-A0A8C5PPQ1-F1
#
_cell.length_a   1.000
_cell.length_b   1.000
_cell.length_c   1.000
_cell.angle_alpha   90.00
_cell.angle_beta   90.00
_cell.angle_gamma   90.00
#
_symmetry.space_group_name_H-M   'P 1'
#
loop_
_entity.id
_entity.type
_entity.pdbx_description
1 polymer ?
#
loop_
_entity_poly.entity_id
_entity_poly.type
_entity_poly.pdbx_seq_one_letter_code
_entity_poly.pdbx_strand_id
1 'polypeptide(L)'
;MNAQNKQKWLKPITSMKNLNNNISNPRNFWRTINNIQAPPVHSQPAAVKVNNKTLKHPLDVANAFNGYFVGCATTLIAKLGNDMQSERPHAGHAPPTVQSPCIRQEFSFRPVPVSVVTKLLRKQKMKYQSGPDQIPAMLLKISAPAIANPVATLINESLATGYIPKLWKTARVVPIHKSGGSTLISNYRPISLLPVMSKFWKNASTHNYVTYQYWNYLTPDQSGFRPNHSTTTALLKVCNDIQAGMEQGNLTGAIFLDFAKAFDTVDHGILLEKLKNSGIGDRTLTWFQSYVSDRSQYVSISGSSSLPLPVTCGVPQSSILGPLLFTIFINDLPNVCKASTVHMYADDTVIYTSKPNLPQLEAVLQEQFTEVEKWIKHNKLFFK
;
A
#
# COMPACT_ATOMS: atom_id res chain seq x y z
N MET A 1 48.44 20.97 11.86
CA MET A 1 47.07 20.44 11.99
C MET A 1 46.51 20.16 10.60
N ASN A 2 46.34 18.89 10.23
CA ASN A 2 46.18 18.42 8.84
C ASN A 2 44.87 18.92 8.17
N ALA A 3 44.93 19.30 6.89
CA ALA A 3 43.79 19.83 6.11
C ALA A 3 42.59 18.86 6.05
N GLN A 4 42.84 17.56 6.12
CA GLN A 4 41.80 16.51 6.20
C GLN A 4 40.97 16.57 7.50
N ASN A 5 41.55 17.02 8.62
CA ASN A 5 40.80 17.15 9.88
C ASN A 5 39.87 18.38 9.88
N LYS A 6 40.20 19.47 9.18
CA LYS A 6 39.31 20.63 9.03
C LYS A 6 38.04 20.30 8.23
N GLN A 7 38.16 19.49 7.18
CA GLN A 7 37.02 19.07 6.34
C GLN A 7 35.99 18.20 7.08
N LYS A 8 36.44 17.45 8.09
CA LYS A 8 35.60 16.56 8.90
C LYS A 8 34.63 17.33 9.82
N TRP A 9 35.02 18.51 10.30
CA TRP A 9 34.21 19.37 11.17
C TRP A 9 33.40 20.44 10.42
N LEU A 10 33.80 20.81 9.21
CA LEU A 10 33.07 21.78 8.38
C LEU A 10 31.75 21.22 7.86
N LYS A 11 31.70 19.94 7.45
CA LYS A 11 30.49 19.31 6.90
C LYS A 11 29.29 19.33 7.88
N PRO A 12 29.43 18.94 9.17
CA PRO A 12 28.34 19.04 10.15
C PRO A 12 27.86 20.47 10.39
N ILE A 13 28.77 21.44 10.47
CA ILE A 13 28.44 22.85 10.77
C ILE A 13 27.68 23.50 9.60
N THR A 14 28.10 23.27 8.35
CA THR A 14 27.37 23.75 7.17
C THR A 14 25.99 23.07 7.06
N SER A 15 25.91 21.81 7.45
CA SER A 15 24.67 21.03 7.45
C SER A 15 23.66 21.52 8.50
N MET A 16 24.10 21.89 9.71
CA MET A 16 23.26 22.51 10.74
C MET A 16 22.74 23.89 10.33
N LYS A 17 23.56 24.73 9.67
CA LYS A 17 23.10 26.02 9.14
C LYS A 17 22.04 25.85 8.04
N ASN A 18 22.23 24.87 7.14
CA ASN A 18 21.24 24.54 6.11
C ASN A 18 19.95 23.95 6.67
N LEU A 19 20.02 23.21 7.78
CA LEU A 19 18.85 22.72 8.51
C LEU A 19 18.01 23.87 9.03
N ASN A 20 18.65 24.83 9.73
CA ASN A 20 17.96 25.96 10.33
C ASN A 20 17.26 26.84 9.27
N ASN A 21 17.91 27.04 8.12
CA ASN A 21 17.34 27.80 7.00
C ASN A 21 16.19 27.09 6.27
N ASN A 22 16.04 25.77 6.43
CA ASN A 22 15.01 24.98 5.75
C ASN A 22 13.90 24.47 6.68
N ILE A 23 13.91 24.82 7.97
CA ILE A 23 12.89 24.41 8.95
C ILE A 23 11.46 24.73 8.49
N SER A 24 11.27 25.85 7.80
CA SER A 24 9.96 26.27 7.27
C SER A 24 9.50 25.51 6.02
N ASN A 25 10.39 24.75 5.36
CA ASN A 25 10.07 23.96 4.17
C ASN A 25 10.32 22.46 4.45
N PRO A 26 9.26 21.69 4.78
CA PRO A 26 9.38 20.29 5.17
C PRO A 26 10.13 19.43 4.14
N ARG A 27 9.93 19.67 2.83
CA ARG A 27 10.65 18.93 1.77
C ARG A 27 12.14 19.20 1.80
N ASN A 28 12.55 20.47 1.94
CA ASN A 28 13.96 20.83 1.95
C ASN A 28 14.63 20.47 3.28
N PHE A 29 13.90 20.54 4.39
CA PHE A 29 14.32 20.05 5.69
C PHE A 29 14.67 18.55 5.61
N TRP A 30 13.72 17.72 5.18
CA TRP A 30 13.93 16.28 5.05
C TRP A 30 14.99 15.93 4.00
N ARG A 31 15.09 16.70 2.91
CA ARG A 31 16.17 16.52 1.93
C ARG A 31 17.54 16.82 2.53
N THR A 32 17.65 17.84 3.38
CA THR A 32 18.89 18.17 4.10
C THR A 32 19.24 17.06 5.09
N ILE A 33 18.28 16.58 5.89
CA ILE A 33 18.46 15.43 6.79
C ILE A 33 18.93 14.18 6.03
N ASN A 34 18.28 13.84 4.93
CA ASN A 34 18.60 12.65 4.13
C ASN A 34 19.97 12.76 3.43
N ASN A 35 20.48 13.98 3.22
CA ASN A 35 21.83 14.21 2.69
C ASN A 35 22.91 14.13 3.79
N ILE A 36 22.53 14.38 5.04
CA ILE A 36 23.42 14.27 6.22
C ILE A 36 23.54 12.81 6.65
N GLN A 37 22.42 12.08 6.62
CA GLN A 37 22.43 10.64 6.79
C GLN A 37 23.14 10.01 5.59
N ALA A 38 24.00 9.03 5.82
CA ALA A 38 24.56 8.24 4.72
C ALA A 38 23.38 7.69 3.91
N PRO A 39 23.38 7.81 2.56
CA PRO A 39 22.29 7.29 1.76
C PRO A 39 22.10 5.81 2.12
N PRO A 40 20.86 5.31 2.25
CA PRO A 40 20.64 3.89 2.43
C PRO A 40 21.37 3.18 1.29
N VAL A 41 22.33 2.32 1.64
CA VAL A 41 23.03 1.52 0.66
C VAL A 41 21.99 0.56 0.08
N HIS A 42 21.41 0.93 -1.06
CA HIS A 42 20.56 0.07 -1.85
C HIS A 42 21.44 -0.96 -2.58
N SER A 43 22.17 -1.77 -1.82
CA SER A 43 22.85 -2.94 -2.35
C SER A 43 21.82 -4.04 -2.55
N GLN A 44 21.87 -4.68 -3.71
CA GLN A 44 21.14 -5.92 -3.89
C GLN A 44 21.69 -6.97 -2.90
N PRO A 45 20.83 -7.85 -2.37
CA PRO A 45 21.26 -8.85 -1.39
C PRO A 45 22.33 -9.75 -2.00
N ALA A 46 23.51 -9.77 -1.39
CA ALA A 46 24.63 -10.61 -1.82
C ALA A 46 24.47 -12.07 -1.37
N ALA A 47 23.71 -12.31 -0.29
CA ALA A 47 23.45 -13.64 0.24
C ALA A 47 22.16 -13.66 1.07
N VAL A 48 21.54 -14.83 1.17
CA VAL A 48 20.38 -15.05 2.05
C VAL A 48 20.49 -16.41 2.75
N LYS A 49 20.07 -16.49 4.01
CA LYS A 49 19.98 -17.74 4.76
C LYS A 49 18.61 -18.36 4.58
N VAL A 50 18.57 -19.60 4.10
CA VAL A 50 17.37 -20.44 3.95
C VAL A 50 17.68 -21.81 4.53
N ASN A 51 16.88 -22.30 5.49
CA ASN A 51 17.05 -23.62 6.13
C ASN A 51 18.49 -23.89 6.60
N ASN A 52 19.08 -22.94 7.34
CA ASN A 52 20.47 -22.96 7.84
C ASN A 52 21.57 -23.00 6.76
N LYS A 53 21.23 -22.94 5.47
CA LYS A 53 22.20 -22.80 4.37
C LYS A 53 22.26 -21.35 3.90
N THR A 54 23.47 -20.88 3.60
CA THR A 54 23.67 -19.53 3.03
C THR A 54 23.76 -19.63 1.52
N LEU A 55 22.74 -19.12 0.83
CA LEU A 55 22.72 -18.99 -0.62
C LEU A 55 23.47 -17.72 -1.01
N LYS A 56 24.38 -17.84 -1.97
CA LYS A 56 25.19 -16.71 -2.50
C LYS A 56 25.06 -16.54 -4.02
N HIS A 57 24.68 -17.60 -4.73
CA HIS A 57 24.53 -17.53 -6.17
C HIS A 57 23.30 -16.66 -6.53
N PRO A 58 23.43 -15.65 -7.41
CA PRO A 58 22.36 -14.67 -7.64
C PRO A 58 21.01 -15.28 -8.04
N LEU A 59 21.03 -16.37 -8.81
CA LEU A 59 19.81 -17.08 -9.22
C LEU A 59 19.11 -17.76 -8.02
N ASP A 60 19.87 -18.40 -7.13
CA ASP A 60 19.32 -19.07 -5.96
C ASP A 60 18.77 -18.06 -4.96
N VAL A 61 19.47 -16.95 -4.78
CA VAL A 61 19.01 -15.81 -3.99
C VAL A 61 17.70 -15.25 -4.58
N ALA A 62 17.64 -15.04 -5.89
CA ALA A 62 16.42 -14.57 -6.57
C ALA A 62 15.25 -15.54 -6.40
N ASN A 63 15.47 -16.85 -6.58
CA ASN A 63 14.46 -17.89 -6.38
C ASN A 63 13.95 -17.92 -4.93
N ALA A 64 14.85 -17.84 -3.95
CA ALA A 64 14.49 -17.78 -2.53
C ALA A 64 13.61 -16.56 -2.22
N PHE A 65 14.02 -15.36 -2.67
CA PHE A 65 13.21 -14.14 -2.51
C PHE A 65 11.85 -14.26 -3.20
N ASN A 66 11.79 -14.78 -4.42
CA ASN A 66 10.53 -14.88 -5.13
C ASN A 66 9.57 -15.85 -4.42
N GLY A 67 10.07 -17.02 -4.03
CA GLY A 67 9.30 -18.00 -3.27
C GLY A 67 8.82 -17.46 -1.92
N TYR A 68 9.67 -16.71 -1.21
CA TYR A 68 9.27 -16.08 0.05
C TYR A 68 8.21 -14.99 -0.14
N PHE A 69 8.38 -14.09 -1.10
CA PHE A 69 7.44 -12.98 -1.30
C PHE A 69 6.08 -13.46 -1.81
N VAL A 70 6.03 -14.44 -2.71
CA VAL A 70 4.78 -15.05 -3.15
C VAL A 70 4.17 -15.94 -2.05
N GLY A 71 4.99 -16.74 -1.39
CA GLY A 71 4.53 -17.72 -0.41
C GLY A 71 4.11 -17.11 0.92
N CYS A 72 4.59 -15.92 1.30
CA CYS A 72 4.35 -15.40 2.64
C CYS A 72 2.87 -15.24 2.97
N ALA A 73 2.08 -14.72 2.04
CA ALA A 73 0.66 -14.53 2.26
C ALA A 73 -0.07 -15.88 2.35
N THR A 74 0.28 -16.86 1.50
CA THR A 74 -0.22 -18.24 1.59
C THR A 74 0.12 -18.88 2.94
N THR A 75 1.35 -18.73 3.43
CA THR A 75 1.77 -19.27 4.73
C THR A 75 0.99 -18.63 5.88
N LEU A 76 0.75 -17.31 5.83
CA LEU A 76 -0.07 -16.64 6.82
C LEU A 76 -1.52 -17.15 6.76
N ILE A 77 -2.12 -17.22 5.58
CA ILE A 77 -3.48 -17.74 5.37
C ILE A 77 -3.62 -19.20 5.86
N ALA A 78 -2.62 -20.05 5.63
CA ALA A 78 -2.61 -21.42 6.12
C ALA A 78 -2.61 -21.50 7.67
N LYS A 79 -1.94 -20.57 8.36
CA LYS A 79 -1.99 -20.49 9.83
C LYS A 79 -3.40 -20.18 10.33
N LEU A 80 -4.09 -19.22 9.71
CA LEU A 80 -5.51 -18.92 9.99
C LEU A 80 -6.39 -20.15 9.76
N GLY A 81 -6.18 -20.90 8.68
CA GLY A 81 -6.96 -22.11 8.38
C GLY A 81 -6.82 -23.20 9.46
N ASN A 82 -5.63 -23.35 10.03
CA ASN A 82 -5.39 -24.27 11.14
C ASN A 82 -6.01 -23.77 12.45
N ASP A 83 -5.97 -22.47 12.73
CA ASP A 83 -6.62 -21.86 13.88
C ASP A 83 -8.16 -21.89 13.78
N MET A 84 -8.72 -21.98 12.57
CA MET A 84 -10.16 -22.12 12.33
C MET A 84 -10.68 -23.55 12.49
N GLN A 85 -9.82 -24.58 12.48
CA GLN A 85 -10.24 -25.97 12.70
C GLN A 85 -10.44 -26.33 14.18
N SER A 86 -10.02 -25.46 15.11
CA SER A 86 -10.23 -25.64 16.56
C SER A 86 -11.55 -25.06 17.08
N GLU A 87 -12.26 -24.24 16.28
CA GLU A 87 -13.58 -23.70 16.60
C GLU A 87 -14.65 -24.32 15.68
N ARG A 88 -15.54 -25.13 16.24
CA ARG A 88 -16.70 -25.68 15.51
C ARG A 88 -17.50 -24.53 14.89
N PRO A 89 -17.99 -24.65 13.64
CA PRO A 89 -18.80 -23.60 13.04
C PRO A 89 -20.10 -23.46 13.84
N HIS A 90 -20.20 -22.40 14.64
CA HIS A 90 -21.49 -21.94 15.13
C HIS A 90 -22.22 -21.31 13.95
N ALA A 91 -23.22 -22.04 13.46
CA ALA A 91 -24.22 -21.49 12.55
C ALA A 91 -24.94 -20.35 13.28
N GLY A 92 -24.63 -19.11 12.92
CA GLY A 92 -25.28 -17.96 13.54
C GLY A 92 -24.59 -16.66 13.21
N HIS A 93 -25.21 -15.93 12.28
CA HIS A 93 -24.98 -14.53 11.94
C HIS A 93 -23.76 -14.24 11.06
N ALA A 94 -24.03 -14.10 9.76
CA ALA A 94 -23.29 -13.16 8.95
C ALA A 94 -23.22 -11.82 9.72
N PRO A 95 -22.07 -11.13 9.75
CA PRO A 95 -22.02 -9.77 10.28
C PRO A 95 -23.10 -8.96 9.56
N PRO A 96 -23.76 -8.00 10.24
CA PRO A 96 -24.77 -7.19 9.60
C PRO A 96 -24.13 -6.61 8.34
N THR A 97 -24.70 -6.95 7.18
CA THR A 97 -24.39 -6.27 5.93
C THR A 97 -24.60 -4.80 6.26
N VAL A 98 -23.51 -4.05 6.44
CA VAL A 98 -23.59 -2.64 6.76
C VAL A 98 -24.33 -2.07 5.56
N GLN A 99 -25.60 -1.72 5.77
CA GLN A 99 -26.42 -1.06 4.77
C GLN A 99 -25.68 0.25 4.49
N SER A 100 -24.84 0.20 3.46
CA SER A 100 -24.21 1.38 2.93
C SER A 100 -25.36 2.32 2.56
N PRO A 101 -25.29 3.60 2.97
CA PRO A 101 -26.34 4.55 2.65
C PRO A 101 -26.56 4.48 1.14
N CYS A 102 -27.78 4.12 0.75
CA CYS A 102 -28.27 4.00 -0.63
C CYS A 102 -27.31 4.66 -1.64
N ILE A 103 -26.48 3.88 -2.32
CA ILE A 103 -25.56 4.44 -3.30
C ILE A 103 -26.42 4.96 -4.44
N ARG A 104 -26.56 6.29 -4.52
CA ARG A 104 -27.46 6.95 -5.47
C ARG A 104 -26.96 6.89 -6.92
N GLN A 105 -25.73 6.41 -7.17
CA GLN A 105 -25.14 6.27 -8.51
C GLN A 105 -24.02 5.23 -8.53
N GLU A 106 -24.15 4.23 -9.41
CA GLU A 106 -23.07 3.31 -9.72
C GLU A 106 -21.92 4.04 -10.42
N PHE A 107 -20.70 3.92 -9.91
CA PHE A 107 -19.51 4.43 -10.60
C PHE A 107 -19.17 3.53 -11.78
N SER A 108 -19.00 4.15 -12.95
CA SER A 108 -18.44 3.49 -14.12
C SER A 108 -17.27 4.30 -14.69
N PHE A 109 -16.23 3.59 -15.15
CA PHE A 109 -15.18 4.24 -15.92
C PHE A 109 -15.76 4.96 -17.13
N ARG A 110 -15.28 6.19 -17.34
CA ARG A 110 -15.60 7.00 -18.51
C ARG A 110 -14.45 6.92 -19.51
N PRO A 111 -14.73 7.02 -20.82
CA PRO A 111 -13.68 7.13 -21.83
C PRO A 111 -12.70 8.25 -21.49
N VAL A 112 -11.41 7.98 -21.67
CA VAL A 112 -10.32 8.92 -21.44
C VAL A 112 -10.05 9.67 -22.75
N PRO A 113 -10.22 11.00 -22.79
CA PRO A 113 -9.94 11.78 -23.99
C PRO A 113 -8.46 11.77 -24.36
N VAL A 114 -8.16 11.86 -25.66
CA VAL A 114 -6.79 11.95 -26.20
C VAL A 114 -6.03 13.13 -25.59
N SER A 115 -6.70 14.24 -25.28
CA SER A 115 -6.11 15.41 -24.62
C SER A 115 -5.59 15.09 -23.21
N VAL A 116 -6.33 14.29 -22.43
CA VAL A 116 -5.91 13.81 -21.11
C VAL A 116 -4.71 12.87 -21.23
N VAL A 117 -4.77 11.92 -22.17
CA VAL A 117 -3.66 11.00 -22.47
C VAL A 117 -2.39 11.78 -22.85
N THR A 118 -2.52 12.76 -23.75
CA THR A 118 -1.42 13.63 -24.20
C THR A 118 -0.79 14.38 -23.02
N LYS A 119 -1.63 14.96 -22.15
CA LYS A 119 -1.19 15.66 -20.93
C LYS A 119 -0.42 14.72 -19.98
N LEU A 120 -0.91 13.49 -19.80
CA LEU A 120 -0.27 12.49 -18.94
C LEU A 120 1.06 11.99 -19.53
N LEU A 121 1.15 11.82 -20.85
CA LEU A 121 2.38 11.41 -21.53
C LEU A 121 3.46 12.49 -21.41
N ARG A 122 3.11 13.77 -21.63
CA ARG A 122 4.03 14.90 -21.48
C ARG A 122 4.52 15.11 -20.03
N LYS A 123 3.73 14.67 -19.04
CA LYS A 123 4.09 14.70 -17.61
C LYS A 123 5.04 13.58 -17.18
N GLN A 124 5.34 12.60 -18.03
CA GLN A 124 6.29 11.54 -17.68
C GLN A 124 7.69 12.13 -17.37
N LYS A 125 8.43 11.45 -16.51
CA LYS A 125 9.77 11.90 -16.09
C LYS A 125 10.80 11.58 -17.18
N MET A 126 11.75 12.50 -17.40
CA MET A 126 12.93 12.26 -18.25
C MET A 126 13.91 11.36 -17.50
N LYS A 127 13.62 10.06 -17.46
CA LYS A 127 14.42 9.05 -16.76
C LYS A 127 14.69 7.86 -17.66
N TYR A 128 15.93 7.35 -17.58
CA TYR A 128 16.41 6.19 -18.34
C TYR A 128 16.02 4.85 -17.70
N GLN A 129 15.61 4.83 -16.42
CA GLN A 129 15.21 3.58 -15.77
C GLN A 129 13.94 3.02 -16.41
N SER A 130 13.98 1.74 -16.75
CA SER A 130 12.92 1.01 -17.42
C SER A 130 12.35 -0.14 -16.57
N GLY A 131 11.14 -0.55 -16.94
CA GLY A 131 10.48 -1.73 -16.36
C GLY A 131 11.04 -3.03 -16.95
N PRO A 132 10.32 -4.15 -16.75
CA PRO A 132 10.63 -5.44 -17.38
C PRO A 132 10.70 -5.37 -18.92
N ASP A 133 9.96 -4.43 -19.51
CA ASP A 133 9.84 -4.19 -20.95
C ASP A 133 11.02 -3.42 -21.55
N GLN A 134 11.96 -2.95 -20.73
CA GLN A 134 13.13 -2.14 -21.14
C GLN A 134 12.78 -0.81 -21.82
N ILE A 135 11.51 -0.37 -21.75
CA ILE A 135 11.05 0.91 -22.30
C ILE A 135 11.13 1.98 -21.20
N PRO A 136 11.97 3.01 -21.32
CA PRO A 136 12.04 4.09 -20.35
C PRO A 136 10.89 5.11 -20.51
N ALA A 137 10.51 5.76 -19.41
CA ALA A 137 9.41 6.75 -19.40
C ALA A 137 9.66 7.98 -20.28
N MET A 138 10.93 8.29 -20.55
CA MET A 138 11.31 9.35 -21.48
C MET A 138 10.80 9.10 -22.91
N LEU A 139 10.79 7.85 -23.39
CA LEU A 139 10.29 7.56 -24.74
C LEU A 139 8.78 7.84 -24.85
N LEU A 140 8.00 7.51 -23.81
CA LEU A 140 6.58 7.87 -23.77
C LEU A 140 6.35 9.38 -23.83
N LYS A 141 7.24 10.16 -23.22
CA LYS A 141 7.16 11.63 -23.24
C LYS A 141 7.51 12.22 -24.60
N ILE A 142 8.63 11.79 -25.19
CA ILE A 142 9.11 12.30 -26.48
C ILE A 142 8.13 11.93 -27.59
N SER A 143 7.67 10.68 -27.60
CA SER A 143 6.75 10.18 -28.62
C SER A 143 5.29 10.59 -28.41
N ALA A 144 4.98 11.37 -27.37
CA ALA A 144 3.61 11.75 -27.02
C ALA A 144 2.77 12.30 -28.18
N PRO A 145 3.28 13.18 -29.07
CA PRO A 145 2.51 13.69 -30.20
C PRO A 145 2.08 12.58 -31.18
N ALA A 146 2.90 11.54 -31.35
CA ALA A 146 2.64 10.45 -32.28
C ALA A 146 1.77 9.33 -31.66
N ILE A 147 1.98 9.02 -30.38
CA ILE A 147 1.37 7.84 -29.75
C ILE A 147 0.10 8.16 -28.94
N ALA A 148 -0.23 9.43 -28.69
CA ALA A 148 -1.36 9.77 -27.81
C ALA A 148 -2.69 9.20 -28.30
N ASN A 149 -2.96 9.25 -29.60
CA ASN A 149 -4.19 8.72 -30.18
C ASN A 149 -4.30 7.19 -30.04
N PRO A 150 -3.35 6.37 -30.55
CA PRO A 150 -3.43 4.92 -30.40
C PRO A 150 -3.43 4.47 -28.94
N VAL A 151 -2.70 5.17 -28.06
CA VAL A 151 -2.72 4.89 -26.62
C VAL A 151 -4.10 5.15 -26.01
N ALA A 152 -4.77 6.23 -26.39
CA ALA A 152 -6.12 6.52 -25.91
C ALA A 152 -7.12 5.46 -26.37
N THR A 153 -7.04 5.03 -27.63
CA THR A 153 -7.85 3.92 -28.15
C THR A 153 -7.64 2.66 -27.31
N LEU A 154 -6.39 2.24 -27.09
CA LEU A 154 -6.08 1.06 -26.28
C LEU A 154 -6.60 1.15 -24.83
N ILE A 155 -6.52 2.34 -24.22
CA ILE A 155 -7.08 2.56 -22.87
C ILE A 155 -8.59 2.37 -22.92
N ASN A 156 -9.27 3.02 -23.85
CA ASN A 156 -10.73 3.01 -23.92
C ASN A 156 -11.28 1.63 -24.29
N GLU A 157 -10.60 0.88 -25.17
CA GLU A 157 -10.94 -0.52 -25.45
C GLU A 157 -10.83 -1.39 -24.20
N SER A 158 -9.77 -1.21 -23.42
CA SER A 158 -9.60 -1.94 -22.17
C SER A 158 -10.68 -1.57 -21.12
N LEU A 159 -11.07 -0.30 -21.03
CA LEU A 159 -12.17 0.14 -20.14
C LEU A 159 -13.54 -0.37 -20.61
N ALA A 160 -13.76 -0.46 -21.92
CA ALA A 160 -15.01 -0.96 -22.50
C ALA A 160 -15.16 -2.47 -22.30
N THR A 161 -14.07 -3.22 -22.48
CA THR A 161 -14.06 -4.69 -22.39
C THR A 161 -13.78 -5.22 -20.98
N GLY A 162 -13.26 -4.38 -20.08
CA GLY A 162 -12.78 -4.81 -18.77
C GLY A 162 -11.49 -5.65 -18.81
N TYR A 163 -10.82 -5.75 -19.97
CA TYR A 163 -9.65 -6.61 -20.15
C TYR A 163 -8.33 -5.87 -19.96
N ILE A 164 -7.42 -6.42 -19.14
CA ILE A 164 -6.05 -5.92 -18.98
C ILE A 164 -5.05 -6.84 -19.69
N PRO A 165 -4.17 -6.31 -20.56
CA PRO A 165 -3.13 -7.10 -21.22
C PRO A 165 -2.24 -7.86 -20.25
N LYS A 166 -2.05 -9.17 -20.51
CA LYS A 166 -1.20 -10.05 -19.69
C LYS A 166 0.23 -9.53 -19.53
N LEU A 167 0.78 -8.91 -20.58
CA LEU A 167 2.12 -8.30 -20.56
C LEU A 167 2.27 -7.25 -19.43
N TRP A 168 1.18 -6.60 -19.03
CA TRP A 168 1.17 -5.57 -17.98
C TRP A 168 0.88 -6.11 -16.58
N LYS A 169 0.64 -7.42 -16.46
CA LYS A 169 0.34 -8.12 -15.20
C LYS A 169 1.57 -8.75 -14.55
N THR A 170 2.69 -8.87 -15.27
CA THR A 170 3.97 -9.35 -14.74
C THR A 170 4.78 -8.21 -14.10
N ALA A 171 5.25 -8.41 -12.87
CA ALA A 171 6.12 -7.47 -12.17
C ALA A 171 7.53 -8.04 -11.98
N ARG A 172 8.56 -7.20 -12.19
CA ARG A 172 9.92 -7.50 -11.72
C ARG A 172 10.08 -6.99 -10.31
N VAL A 173 10.27 -7.85 -9.33
CA VAL A 173 10.42 -7.49 -7.93
C VAL A 173 11.90 -7.28 -7.59
N VAL A 174 12.18 -6.19 -6.90
CA VAL A 174 13.50 -5.90 -6.31
C VAL A 174 13.35 -5.92 -4.80
N PRO A 175 14.08 -6.81 -4.08
CA PRO A 175 14.10 -6.79 -2.63
C PRO A 175 14.81 -5.53 -2.13
N ILE A 176 14.17 -4.78 -1.23
CA ILE A 176 14.80 -3.65 -0.54
C ILE A 176 14.91 -3.97 0.94
N HIS A 177 16.14 -3.91 1.48
CA HIS A 177 16.38 -4.14 2.89
C HIS A 177 15.69 -3.06 3.75
N LYS A 178 14.88 -3.50 4.72
CA LYS A 178 14.14 -2.63 5.65
C LYS A 178 14.98 -2.34 6.89
N SER A 179 15.33 -3.37 7.66
CA SER A 179 15.99 -3.26 8.97
C SER A 179 16.43 -4.65 9.45
N GLY A 180 17.36 -4.72 10.40
CA GLY A 180 17.83 -6.00 10.97
C GLY A 180 18.96 -6.64 10.14
N GLY A 181 19.13 -7.96 10.28
CA GLY A 181 20.18 -8.70 9.58
C GLY A 181 19.90 -8.84 8.09
N SER A 182 20.85 -8.44 7.25
CA SER A 182 20.75 -8.46 5.78
C SER A 182 20.70 -9.86 5.16
N THR A 183 21.02 -10.90 5.91
CA THR A 183 20.93 -12.30 5.44
C THR A 183 19.55 -12.91 5.67
N LEU A 184 18.67 -12.25 6.42
CA LEU A 184 17.34 -12.75 6.72
C LEU A 184 16.33 -12.22 5.70
N ILE A 185 15.64 -13.14 5.02
CA ILE A 185 14.73 -12.82 3.91
C ILE A 185 13.52 -11.96 4.34
N SER A 186 13.05 -12.12 5.58
CA SER A 186 11.93 -11.37 6.15
C SER A 186 12.21 -9.89 6.40
N ASN A 187 13.49 -9.51 6.42
CA ASN A 187 13.93 -8.14 6.61
C ASN A 187 13.89 -7.31 5.32
N TYR A 188 13.35 -7.86 4.22
CA TYR A 188 13.25 -7.19 2.94
C TYR A 188 11.80 -6.94 2.54
N ARG A 189 11.58 -5.84 1.82
CA ARG A 189 10.30 -5.49 1.20
C ARG A 189 10.33 -5.79 -0.31
N PRO A 190 9.26 -6.34 -0.88
CA PRO A 190 9.15 -6.55 -2.31
C PRO A 190 8.75 -5.26 -3.04
N ILE A 191 9.68 -4.61 -3.74
CA ILE A 191 9.32 -3.49 -4.61
C ILE A 191 9.03 -3.98 -6.02
N SER A 192 7.76 -3.93 -6.41
CA SER A 192 7.32 -4.29 -7.76
C SER A 192 7.74 -3.22 -8.78
N LEU A 193 8.48 -3.59 -9.82
CA LEU A 193 8.74 -2.76 -10.99
C LEU A 193 7.85 -3.24 -12.13
N LEU A 194 6.80 -2.46 -12.40
CA LEU A 194 5.88 -2.69 -13.51
C LEU A 194 6.41 -2.04 -14.80
N PRO A 195 6.02 -2.58 -15.99
CA PRO A 195 6.20 -1.91 -17.27
C PRO A 195 5.77 -0.45 -17.21
N VAL A 196 6.50 0.46 -17.87
CA VAL A 196 6.17 1.89 -17.77
C VAL A 196 4.79 2.14 -18.36
N MET A 197 4.46 1.46 -19.46
CA MET A 197 3.14 1.54 -20.06
C MET A 197 2.04 1.06 -19.12
N SER A 198 2.28 -0.02 -18.35
CA SER A 198 1.35 -0.50 -17.31
C SER A 198 1.11 0.56 -16.23
N LYS A 199 2.14 1.28 -15.78
CA LYS A 199 1.99 2.36 -14.79
C LYS A 199 1.22 3.55 -15.35
N PHE A 200 1.57 3.97 -16.57
CA PHE A 200 0.89 5.06 -17.27
C PHE A 200 -0.60 4.74 -17.44
N TRP A 201 -0.88 3.54 -17.93
CA TRP A 201 -2.22 3.09 -18.27
C TRP A 201 -3.13 3.04 -17.04
N LYS A 202 -2.64 2.56 -15.89
CA LYS A 202 -3.39 2.58 -14.62
C LYS A 202 -3.78 4.00 -14.23
N ASN A 203 -2.80 4.91 -14.24
CA ASN A 203 -3.02 6.31 -13.89
C ASN A 203 -4.03 7.00 -14.82
N ALA A 204 -3.94 6.73 -16.13
CA ALA A 204 -4.87 7.28 -17.11
C ALA A 204 -6.30 6.73 -16.93
N SER A 205 -6.42 5.42 -16.75
CA SER A 205 -7.70 4.72 -16.59
C SER A 205 -8.45 5.14 -15.33
N THR A 206 -7.74 5.33 -14.23
CA THR A 206 -8.37 5.59 -12.92
C THR A 206 -8.46 7.06 -12.55
N HIS A 207 -8.06 7.97 -13.44
CA HIS A 207 -8.09 9.42 -13.19
C HIS A 207 -9.47 9.90 -12.70
N ASN A 208 -10.55 9.39 -13.31
CA ASN A 208 -11.93 9.79 -12.99
C ASN A 208 -12.45 9.09 -11.72
N TYR A 209 -11.99 7.86 -11.45
CA TYR A 209 -12.38 7.13 -10.24
C TYR A 209 -11.80 7.77 -8.98
N VAL A 210 -10.49 8.08 -9.02
CA VAL A 210 -9.76 8.67 -7.89
C VAL A 210 -10.29 10.06 -7.53
N THR A 211 -10.85 10.81 -8.47
CA THR A 211 -11.23 12.22 -8.25
C THR A 211 -12.63 12.42 -7.69
N TYR A 212 -13.60 11.54 -7.98
CA TYR A 212 -15.00 11.77 -7.61
C TYR A 212 -15.55 10.76 -6.60
N GLN A 213 -15.51 9.46 -6.92
CA GLN A 213 -16.19 8.44 -6.10
C GLN A 213 -15.36 8.03 -4.88
N TYR A 214 -14.03 7.95 -5.05
CA TYR A 214 -13.15 7.44 -4.01
C TYR A 214 -13.24 8.27 -2.72
N TRP A 215 -13.09 9.60 -2.79
CA TRP A 215 -13.08 10.44 -1.59
C TRP A 215 -14.41 10.52 -0.85
N ASN A 216 -15.52 10.35 -1.57
CA ASN A 216 -16.86 10.40 -0.98
C ASN A 216 -17.25 9.09 -0.29
N TYR A 217 -16.64 7.97 -0.68
CA TYR A 217 -16.88 6.66 -0.07
C TYR A 217 -16.00 6.40 1.17
N LEU A 218 -14.81 7.02 1.21
CA LEU A 218 -13.90 6.77 2.32
C LEU A 218 -14.41 7.32 3.65
N THR A 219 -14.23 6.52 4.70
CA THR A 219 -14.47 6.95 6.07
C THR A 219 -13.69 8.23 6.39
N PRO A 220 -14.30 9.19 7.12
CA PRO A 220 -13.57 10.35 7.65
C PRO A 220 -12.39 9.96 8.54
N ASP A 221 -12.40 8.76 9.10
CA ASP A 221 -11.38 8.25 10.02
C ASP A 221 -10.09 7.77 9.33
N GLN A 222 -10.04 7.81 7.99
CA GLN A 222 -8.84 7.49 7.22
C GLN A 222 -8.14 8.76 6.75
N SER A 223 -6.93 8.98 7.28
CA SER A 223 -6.04 10.08 6.91
C SER A 223 -4.94 9.66 5.92
N GLY A 224 -4.65 8.36 5.81
CA GLY A 224 -3.61 7.83 4.92
C GLY A 224 -4.01 7.94 3.45
N PHE A 225 -3.03 8.29 2.61
CA PHE A 225 -3.20 8.43 1.15
C PHE A 225 -4.32 9.37 0.70
N ARG A 226 -4.78 10.28 1.57
CA ARG A 226 -5.87 11.21 1.31
C ARG A 226 -5.37 12.64 1.08
N PRO A 227 -5.84 13.35 0.02
CA PRO A 227 -5.55 14.76 -0.18
C PRO A 227 -5.95 15.58 1.04
N ASN A 228 -5.14 16.57 1.38
CA ASN A 228 -5.33 17.47 2.51
C ASN A 228 -5.27 16.81 3.91
N HIS A 229 -4.86 15.55 3.99
CA HIS A 229 -4.52 14.89 5.26
C HIS A 229 -3.00 14.66 5.33
N SER A 230 -2.47 14.64 6.55
CA SER A 230 -1.07 14.33 6.85
C SER A 230 -0.95 13.59 8.18
N THR A 231 0.25 13.10 8.49
CA THR A 231 0.52 12.53 9.82
C THR A 231 0.28 13.54 10.94
N THR A 232 0.51 14.83 10.68
CA THR A 232 0.25 15.92 11.64
C THR A 232 -1.24 16.09 11.89
N THR A 233 -2.08 16.08 10.84
CA THR A 233 -3.54 16.24 11.03
C THR A 233 -4.14 15.02 11.74
N ALA A 234 -3.64 13.82 11.43
CA ALA A 234 -4.04 12.58 12.11
C ALA A 234 -3.69 12.63 13.60
N LEU A 235 -2.45 12.99 13.94
CA LEU A 235 -2.00 13.11 15.32
C LEU A 235 -2.78 14.20 16.07
N LEU A 236 -3.00 15.36 15.44
CA LEU A 236 -3.76 16.46 16.03
C LEU A 236 -5.18 16.03 16.41
N LYS A 237 -5.87 15.26 15.55
CA LYS A 237 -7.20 14.72 15.84
C LYS A 237 -7.19 13.85 17.09
N VAL A 238 -6.29 12.87 17.15
CA VAL A 238 -6.18 11.94 18.29
C VAL A 238 -5.82 12.68 19.57
N CYS A 239 -4.85 13.60 19.52
CA CYS A 239 -4.47 14.41 20.68
C CYS A 239 -5.61 15.29 21.20
N ASN A 240 -6.38 15.90 20.30
CA ASN A 240 -7.51 16.75 20.68
C ASN A 240 -8.62 15.93 21.37
N ASP A 241 -8.91 14.73 20.87
CA ASP A 241 -9.89 13.85 21.51
C ASP A 241 -9.44 13.39 22.90
N ILE A 242 -8.14 13.06 23.06
CA ILE A 242 -7.57 12.70 24.36
C ILE A 242 -7.70 13.87 25.34
N GLN A 243 -7.35 15.09 24.91
CA GLN A 243 -7.48 16.29 25.74
C GLN A 243 -8.93 16.56 26.14
N ALA A 244 -9.87 16.47 25.20
CA ALA A 244 -11.30 16.62 25.49
C ALA A 244 -11.81 15.58 26.50
N GLY A 245 -11.31 14.34 26.42
CA GLY A 245 -11.60 13.30 27.42
C GLY A 245 -11.05 13.65 28.79
N MET A 246 -9.81 14.15 28.86
CA MET A 246 -9.17 14.57 30.12
C MET A 246 -9.91 15.76 30.77
N GLU A 247 -10.36 16.73 29.99
CA GLU A 247 -11.15 17.88 30.48
C GLU A 247 -12.48 17.46 31.11
N GLN A 248 -13.04 16.32 30.70
CA GLN A 248 -14.23 15.72 31.30
C GLN A 248 -13.93 14.83 32.53
N GLY A 249 -12.67 14.77 32.97
CA GLY A 249 -12.24 13.89 34.06
C GLY A 249 -12.19 12.41 33.68
N ASN A 250 -12.23 12.07 32.38
CA ASN A 250 -12.19 10.69 31.90
C ASN A 250 -10.75 10.19 31.72
N LEU A 251 -10.57 8.88 31.88
CA LEU A 251 -9.36 8.15 31.49
C LEU A 251 -9.46 7.74 30.02
N THR A 252 -8.40 7.95 29.24
CA THR A 252 -8.34 7.52 27.84
C THR A 252 -7.41 6.33 27.69
N GLY A 253 -7.90 5.28 27.04
CA GLY A 253 -7.12 4.09 26.68
C GLY A 253 -7.13 3.90 25.17
N ALA A 254 -6.05 3.32 24.66
CA ALA A 254 -5.84 3.14 23.22
C ALA A 254 -5.22 1.78 22.91
N ILE A 255 -5.66 1.17 21.82
CA ILE A 255 -5.11 -0.04 21.22
C ILE A 255 -4.50 0.35 19.87
N PHE A 256 -3.22 0.04 19.68
CA PHE A 256 -2.51 0.24 18.42
C PHE A 256 -2.43 -1.09 17.67
N LEU A 257 -2.94 -1.13 16.45
CA LEU A 257 -2.91 -2.32 15.60
C LEU A 257 -1.69 -2.25 14.66
N ASP A 258 -0.90 -3.32 14.63
CA ASP A 258 0.21 -3.51 13.67
C ASP A 258 -0.11 -4.75 12.80
N PHE A 259 -0.40 -4.51 11.52
CA PHE A 259 -0.76 -5.56 10.57
C PHE A 259 0.47 -6.20 9.93
N ALA A 260 0.57 -7.53 9.98
CA ALA A 260 1.62 -8.26 9.29
C ALA A 260 1.40 -8.22 7.78
N LYS A 261 2.27 -7.47 7.08
CA LYS A 261 2.32 -7.41 5.61
C LYS A 261 0.96 -7.08 4.97
N ALA A 262 0.25 -6.10 5.53
CA ALA A 262 -1.13 -5.75 5.17
C ALA A 262 -1.38 -5.65 3.65
N PHE A 263 -0.48 -5.01 2.91
CA PHE A 263 -0.60 -4.89 1.45
C PHE A 263 -0.42 -6.21 0.70
N ASP A 264 0.39 -7.13 1.23
CA ASP A 264 0.73 -8.39 0.57
C ASP A 264 -0.30 -9.49 0.87
N THR A 265 -1.16 -9.31 1.88
CA THR A 265 -2.15 -10.31 2.34
C THR A 265 -3.58 -10.02 1.89
N VAL A 266 -3.83 -8.91 1.19
CA VAL A 266 -5.16 -8.55 0.66
C VAL A 266 -5.74 -9.67 -0.20
N ASP A 267 -6.82 -10.30 0.25
CA ASP A 267 -7.54 -11.30 -0.53
C ASP A 267 -8.28 -10.63 -1.70
N HIS A 268 -8.07 -11.14 -2.92
CA HIS A 268 -8.65 -10.54 -4.13
C HIS A 268 -10.17 -10.69 -4.20
N GLY A 269 -10.74 -11.77 -3.67
CA GLY A 269 -12.18 -11.98 -3.65
C GLY A 269 -12.88 -10.99 -2.74
N ILE A 270 -12.38 -10.86 -1.50
CA ILE A 270 -12.89 -9.90 -0.51
C ILE A 270 -12.71 -8.46 -1.01
N LEU A 271 -11.57 -8.13 -1.64
CA LEU A 271 -11.36 -6.82 -2.25
C LEU A 271 -12.41 -6.50 -3.32
N LEU A 272 -12.72 -7.45 -4.20
CA LEU A 272 -13.73 -7.27 -5.26
C LEU A 272 -15.14 -7.11 -4.67
N GLU A 273 -15.47 -7.85 -3.61
CA GLU A 273 -16.73 -7.67 -2.89
C GLU A 273 -16.85 -6.27 -2.29
N LYS A 274 -15.80 -5.78 -1.61
CA LYS A 274 -15.77 -4.42 -1.05
C LYS A 274 -15.84 -3.33 -2.12
N LEU A 275 -15.22 -3.55 -3.28
CA LEU A 275 -15.34 -2.67 -4.45
C LEU A 275 -16.77 -2.65 -5.01
N LYS A 276 -17.44 -3.80 -5.06
CA LYS A 276 -18.85 -3.86 -5.46
C LYS A 276 -19.74 -3.11 -4.47
N ASN A 277 -19.51 -3.33 -3.17
CA ASN A 277 -20.25 -2.68 -2.09
C ASN A 277 -19.98 -1.16 -2.01
N SER A 278 -18.87 -0.67 -2.57
CA SER A 278 -18.61 0.77 -2.71
C SER A 278 -19.35 1.44 -3.87
N GLY A 279 -20.18 0.68 -4.59
CA GLY A 279 -21.02 1.19 -5.66
C GLY A 279 -20.32 1.23 -7.02
N ILE A 280 -19.32 0.39 -7.24
CA ILE A 280 -18.70 0.25 -8.55
C ILE A 280 -19.61 -0.61 -9.43
N GLY A 281 -19.98 -0.09 -10.59
CA GLY A 281 -20.78 -0.81 -11.59
C GLY A 281 -20.00 -1.97 -12.21
N ASP A 282 -20.74 -2.99 -12.67
CA ASP A 282 -20.21 -4.31 -13.03
C ASP A 282 -19.03 -4.26 -14.03
N ARG A 283 -19.10 -3.44 -15.08
CA ARG A 283 -18.02 -3.33 -16.07
C ARG A 283 -16.69 -2.86 -15.45
N THR A 284 -16.79 -1.89 -14.54
CA THR A 284 -15.61 -1.36 -13.83
C THR A 284 -15.09 -2.39 -12.83
N LEU A 285 -16.00 -3.15 -12.21
CA LEU A 285 -15.63 -4.27 -11.35
C LEU A 285 -14.90 -5.37 -12.13
N THR A 286 -15.36 -5.73 -13.33
CA THR A 286 -14.67 -6.68 -14.24
C THR A 286 -13.26 -6.20 -14.57
N TRP A 287 -13.07 -4.90 -14.78
CA TRP A 287 -11.75 -4.32 -14.98
C TRP A 287 -10.85 -4.50 -13.76
N PHE A 288 -11.35 -4.25 -12.54
CA PHE A 288 -10.59 -4.48 -11.31
C PHE A 288 -10.31 -5.96 -11.07
N GLN A 289 -11.25 -6.84 -11.43
CA GLN A 289 -11.04 -8.29 -11.41
C GLN A 289 -9.89 -8.66 -12.35
N SER A 290 -9.91 -8.20 -13.60
CA SER A 290 -8.80 -8.41 -14.53
C SER A 290 -7.49 -7.81 -14.00
N TYR A 291 -7.54 -6.72 -13.24
CA TYR A 291 -6.36 -6.07 -12.67
C TYR A 291 -5.62 -6.93 -11.65
N VAL A 292 -6.38 -7.62 -10.80
CA VAL A 292 -5.85 -8.45 -9.71
C VAL A 292 -5.63 -9.91 -10.11
N SER A 293 -6.37 -10.43 -11.10
CA SER A 293 -6.24 -11.81 -11.61
C SER A 293 -5.07 -12.01 -12.57
N ASP A 294 -4.57 -13.24 -12.66
CA ASP A 294 -3.48 -13.70 -13.55
C ASP A 294 -2.20 -12.87 -13.45
N ARG A 295 -1.91 -12.38 -12.25
CA ARG A 295 -0.68 -11.66 -11.97
C ARG A 295 0.44 -12.64 -11.70
N SER A 296 1.64 -12.25 -12.12
CA SER A 296 2.86 -12.98 -11.78
C SER A 296 3.97 -12.01 -11.42
N GLN A 297 4.96 -12.51 -10.69
CA GLN A 297 6.16 -11.76 -10.39
C GLN A 297 7.40 -12.64 -10.48
N TYR A 298 8.53 -12.00 -10.76
CA TYR A 298 9.84 -12.62 -10.67
C TYR A 298 10.80 -11.67 -9.96
N VAL A 299 11.78 -12.22 -9.25
CA VAL A 299 12.81 -11.43 -8.58
C VAL A 299 14.06 -11.39 -9.46
N SER A 300 14.71 -10.23 -9.54
CA SER A 300 15.98 -10.07 -10.27
C SER A 300 17.08 -9.57 -9.34
N ILE A 301 18.16 -10.35 -9.23
CA ILE A 301 19.35 -10.08 -8.41
C ILE A 301 20.57 -10.15 -9.31
N SER A 302 21.33 -9.06 -9.37
CA SER A 302 22.60 -8.92 -10.11
C SER A 302 22.51 -9.40 -11.56
N GLY A 303 21.40 -9.14 -12.24
CA GLY A 303 21.15 -9.56 -13.64
C GLY A 303 20.53 -10.95 -13.80
N SER A 304 20.60 -11.82 -12.79
CA SER A 304 19.93 -13.12 -12.78
C SER A 304 18.48 -12.98 -12.33
N SER A 305 17.57 -13.66 -13.03
CA SER A 305 16.12 -13.58 -12.75
C SER A 305 15.57 -14.95 -12.39
N SER A 306 14.74 -15.01 -11.34
CA SER A 306 13.98 -16.20 -11.00
C SER A 306 12.96 -16.54 -12.09
N LEU A 307 12.40 -17.75 -12.04
CA LEU A 307 11.17 -18.03 -12.79
C LEU A 307 10.01 -17.17 -12.26
N PRO A 308 9.08 -16.73 -13.13
CA PRO A 308 7.85 -16.08 -12.70
C PRO A 308 6.98 -17.02 -11.86
N LEU A 309 6.47 -16.50 -10.75
CA LEU A 309 5.52 -17.18 -9.88
C LEU A 309 4.19 -16.41 -9.85
N PRO A 310 3.04 -17.11 -9.77
CA PRO A 310 1.73 -16.46 -9.70
C PRO A 310 1.57 -15.69 -8.39
N VAL A 311 0.88 -14.55 -8.43
CA VAL A 311 0.52 -13.74 -7.26
C VAL A 311 -0.98 -13.89 -7.03
N THR A 312 -1.35 -14.59 -5.95
CA THR A 312 -2.75 -14.97 -5.66
C THR A 312 -3.44 -14.05 -4.66
N CYS A 313 -2.69 -13.16 -4.01
CA CYS A 313 -3.18 -12.19 -3.04
C CYS A 313 -2.23 -10.99 -2.97
N GLY A 314 -2.66 -9.96 -2.26
CA GLY A 314 -1.97 -8.69 -2.12
C GLY A 314 -2.24 -7.72 -3.27
N VAL A 315 -1.94 -6.46 -3.02
CA VAL A 315 -2.01 -5.38 -4.00
C VAL A 315 -0.59 -4.81 -4.26
N PRO A 316 -0.24 -4.42 -5.50
CA PRO A 316 1.13 -4.03 -5.78
C PRO A 316 1.52 -2.71 -5.09
N GLN A 317 2.46 -2.77 -4.13
CA GLN A 317 2.90 -1.63 -3.29
C GLN A 317 3.47 -0.43 -4.07
N SER A 318 3.93 -0.63 -5.30
CA SER A 318 4.51 0.41 -6.15
C SER A 318 3.55 0.95 -7.23
N SER A 319 2.30 0.50 -7.19
CA SER A 319 1.27 0.95 -8.12
C SER A 319 0.49 2.11 -7.52
N ILE A 320 -0.01 3.00 -8.38
CA ILE A 320 -0.88 4.10 -7.94
C ILE A 320 -2.20 3.59 -7.31
N LEU A 321 -2.60 2.37 -7.69
CA LEU A 321 -3.81 1.72 -7.20
C LEU A 321 -3.59 0.88 -5.94
N GLY A 322 -2.36 0.50 -5.61
CA GLY A 322 -2.08 -0.33 -4.43
C GLY A 322 -2.58 0.32 -3.14
N PRO A 323 -2.12 1.56 -2.83
CA PRO A 323 -2.64 2.35 -1.71
C PRO A 323 -4.16 2.54 -1.76
N LEU A 324 -4.70 2.88 -2.93
CA LEU A 324 -6.13 3.09 -3.14
C LEU A 324 -6.97 1.86 -2.76
N LEU A 325 -6.58 0.70 -3.29
CA LEU A 325 -7.28 -0.57 -3.09
C LEU A 325 -7.17 -1.04 -1.65
N PHE A 326 -6.00 -0.87 -1.02
CA PHE A 326 -5.84 -1.19 0.40
C PHE A 326 -6.71 -0.30 1.28
N THR A 327 -6.78 1.00 0.98
CA THR A 327 -7.62 1.92 1.72
C THR A 327 -9.13 1.59 1.58
N ILE A 328 -9.58 1.14 0.40
CA ILE A 328 -10.95 0.61 0.23
C ILE A 328 -11.15 -0.66 1.06
N PHE A 329 -10.14 -1.52 1.08
CA PHE A 329 -10.20 -2.81 1.78
C PHE A 329 -10.42 -2.64 3.28
N ILE A 330 -9.71 -1.70 3.92
CA ILE A 330 -9.81 -1.42 5.36
C ILE A 330 -10.93 -0.42 5.72
N ASN A 331 -11.64 0.14 4.74
CA ASN A 331 -12.53 1.29 4.92
C ASN A 331 -13.67 1.06 5.92
N ASP A 332 -14.10 -0.19 6.08
CA ASP A 332 -15.19 -0.60 6.95
C ASP A 332 -14.74 -1.03 8.36
N LEU A 333 -13.43 -1.04 8.66
CA LEU A 333 -12.91 -1.35 9.99
C LEU A 333 -13.51 -0.44 11.09
N PRO A 334 -13.65 0.90 10.91
CA PRO A 334 -14.29 1.74 11.93
C PRO A 334 -15.72 1.32 12.26
N ASN A 335 -16.45 0.72 11.32
CA ASN A 335 -17.86 0.36 11.51
C ASN A 335 -18.06 -0.79 12.51
N VAL A 336 -17.02 -1.59 12.80
CA VAL A 336 -17.12 -2.65 13.83
C VAL A 336 -16.87 -2.12 15.24
N CYS A 337 -16.26 -0.94 15.37
CA CYS A 337 -15.96 -0.32 16.65
C CYS A 337 -17.05 0.69 17.05
N LYS A 338 -18.14 0.24 17.65
CA LYS A 338 -19.31 1.08 17.96
C LYS A 338 -19.16 1.95 19.21
N ALA A 339 -18.28 1.57 20.13
CA ALA A 339 -18.13 2.25 21.44
C ALA A 339 -16.77 2.96 21.62
N SER A 340 -15.97 3.00 20.55
CA SER A 340 -14.66 3.65 20.51
C SER A 340 -14.50 4.43 19.21
N THR A 341 -13.58 5.39 19.23
CA THR A 341 -13.11 6.07 18.02
C THR A 341 -12.02 5.23 17.38
N VAL A 342 -12.06 5.12 16.06
CA VAL A 342 -10.98 4.53 15.26
C VAL A 342 -10.34 5.64 14.45
N HIS A 343 -9.01 5.67 14.38
CA HIS A 343 -8.30 6.54 13.45
C HIS A 343 -7.24 5.75 12.71
N MET A 344 -7.19 5.94 11.40
CA MET A 344 -6.32 5.17 10.50
C MET A 344 -5.43 6.08 9.68
N TYR A 345 -4.19 5.64 9.51
CA TYR A 345 -3.25 6.19 8.54
C TYR A 345 -2.66 5.04 7.73
N ALA A 346 -3.24 4.78 6.56
CA ALA A 346 -2.94 3.59 5.78
C ALA A 346 -3.27 2.32 6.57
N ASP A 347 -2.26 1.47 6.84
CA ASP A 347 -2.36 0.28 7.68
C ASP A 347 -2.25 0.59 9.19
N ASP A 348 -1.56 1.66 9.58
CA ASP A 348 -1.44 2.05 10.99
C ASP A 348 -2.83 2.46 11.53
N THR A 349 -3.31 1.75 12.54
CA THR A 349 -4.65 1.98 13.11
C THR A 349 -4.59 2.10 14.63
N VAL A 350 -5.30 3.09 15.17
CA VAL A 350 -5.52 3.24 16.60
C VAL A 350 -7.02 3.19 16.92
N ILE A 351 -7.38 2.41 17.93
CA ILE A 351 -8.72 2.37 18.52
C ILE A 351 -8.60 2.98 19.89
N TYR A 352 -9.41 3.98 20.22
CA TYR A 352 -9.32 4.65 21.51
C TYR A 352 -10.68 5.12 22.01
N THR A 353 -10.81 5.19 23.32
CA THR A 353 -12.04 5.64 23.99
C THR A 353 -11.71 6.26 25.33
N SER A 354 -12.58 7.16 25.79
CA SER A 354 -12.45 7.82 27.08
C SER A 354 -13.62 7.41 27.98
N LYS A 355 -13.33 6.97 29.22
CA LYS A 355 -14.34 6.53 30.19
C LYS A 355 -14.05 7.07 31.60
N PRO A 356 -15.06 7.21 32.47
CA PRO A 356 -14.88 7.78 33.81
C PRO A 356 -13.97 6.97 34.75
N ASN A 357 -13.79 5.68 34.49
CA ASN A 357 -12.99 4.79 35.34
C ASN A 357 -12.36 3.65 34.53
N LEU A 358 -11.33 3.04 35.13
CA LEU A 358 -10.52 2.00 34.51
C LEU A 358 -11.32 0.74 34.15
N PRO A 359 -12.21 0.18 35.01
CA PRO A 359 -12.99 -1.00 34.66
C PRO A 359 -13.88 -0.81 33.43
N GLN A 360 -14.55 0.34 33.30
CA GLN A 360 -15.35 0.64 32.10
C GLN A 360 -14.48 0.80 30.85
N LEU A 361 -13.31 1.43 31.01
CA LEU A 361 -12.35 1.61 29.91
C LEU A 361 -11.86 0.26 29.38
N GLU A 362 -11.42 -0.61 30.28
CA GLU A 362 -10.94 -1.97 29.95
C GLU A 362 -12.04 -2.80 29.30
N ALA A 363 -13.25 -2.81 29.86
CA ALA A 363 -14.37 -3.56 29.32
C ALA A 363 -14.70 -3.14 27.87
N VAL A 364 -14.77 -1.84 27.61
CA VAL A 364 -15.07 -1.32 26.26
C VAL A 364 -13.94 -1.63 25.29
N LEU A 365 -12.68 -1.42 25.68
CA LEU A 365 -11.55 -1.71 24.81
C LEU A 365 -11.42 -3.20 24.49
N GLN A 366 -11.66 -4.07 25.46
CA GLN A 366 -11.66 -5.51 25.27
C GLN A 366 -12.77 -5.95 24.30
N GLU A 367 -13.99 -5.42 24.47
CA GLU A 367 -15.10 -5.67 23.54
C GLU A 367 -14.75 -5.22 22.12
N GLN A 368 -14.22 -4.01 21.94
CA GLN A 368 -13.86 -3.51 20.61
C GLN A 368 -12.74 -4.35 19.99
N PHE A 369 -11.75 -4.77 20.78
CA PHE A 369 -10.67 -5.62 20.29
C PHE A 369 -11.21 -6.95 19.77
N THR A 370 -12.14 -7.59 20.49
CA THR A 370 -12.78 -8.83 20.06
C THR A 370 -13.56 -8.67 18.75
N GLU A 371 -14.25 -7.55 18.54
CA GLU A 371 -14.93 -7.27 17.27
C GLU A 371 -13.93 -7.04 16.12
N VAL A 372 -12.82 -6.35 16.40
CA VAL A 372 -11.73 -6.18 15.43
C VAL A 372 -11.06 -7.51 15.09
N GLU A 373 -10.84 -8.40 16.05
CA GLU A 373 -10.31 -9.74 15.80
C GLU A 373 -11.21 -10.55 14.85
N LYS A 374 -12.52 -10.51 15.06
CA LYS A 374 -13.50 -11.14 14.15
C LYS A 374 -13.42 -10.54 12.75
N TRP A 375 -13.36 -9.20 12.65
CA TRP A 375 -13.22 -8.51 11.37
C TRP A 375 -11.91 -8.88 10.66
N ILE A 376 -10.79 -8.95 11.38
CA ILE A 376 -9.48 -9.34 10.83
C ILE A 376 -9.50 -10.76 10.29
N LYS A 377 -10.06 -11.71 11.05
CA LYS A 377 -10.23 -13.11 10.63
C LYS A 377 -11.07 -13.18 9.35
N HIS A 378 -12.22 -12.49 9.31
CA HIS A 378 -13.09 -12.44 8.14
C HIS A 378 -12.38 -11.86 6.91
N ASN A 379 -11.57 -10.81 7.10
CA ASN A 379 -10.81 -10.16 6.05
C ASN A 379 -9.48 -10.85 5.70
N LYS A 380 -9.17 -11.99 6.33
CA LYS A 380 -7.90 -12.73 6.15
C LYS A 380 -6.66 -11.85 6.34
N LEU A 381 -6.72 -10.92 7.29
CA LEU A 381 -5.59 -10.12 7.73
C LEU A 381 -4.92 -10.74 8.96
N PHE A 382 -3.76 -10.21 9.36
CA PHE A 382 -2.95 -10.76 10.43
C PHE A 382 -2.37 -9.65 11.28
N PHE A 383 -2.35 -9.86 12.60
CA PHE A 383 -1.46 -9.10 13.48
C PHE A 383 -0.02 -9.58 13.31
N LYS A 384 0.92 -8.69 13.64
CA LYS A 384 2.35 -8.95 13.57
C LYS A 384 2.92 -9.68 14.77
#